data_AF-A0A258LWD1-F1
#
_entry.id   AF-A0A258LWD1-F1
#
_cell.length_a   1.000
_cell.length_b   1.000
_cell.length_c   1.000
_cell.angle_alpha   90.00
_cell.angle_beta   90.00
_cell.angle_gamma   90.00
#
_symmetry.space_group_name_H-M   'P 1'
#
loop_
_entity.id
_entity.type
_entity.pdbx_description
1 polymer ?
#
loop_
_entity_poly.entity_id
_entity_poly.type
_entity_poly.pdbx_seq_one_letter_code
_entity_poly.pdbx_strand_id
1 'polypeptide(L)'
;MGSFFSAYPSSGSFNRTGVNLAAGAKTPLSAISAAFFLVIILAFVSPLAKHIPYVVIASLLLLVAWKLIDIKQIRHEFELGKGAWIPMIVTAIGTVTIALEWAILIGIFTSILMRKILGHSKKPVK
;
A
#
# COMPACT_ATOMS: atom_id res chain seq x y z
N MET A 1 -7.83 13.33 16.32
CA MET A 1 -8.18 14.67 15.77
C MET A 1 -8.98 14.58 14.47
N GLY A 2 -8.51 13.87 13.43
CA GLY A 2 -9.21 13.82 12.13
C GLY A 2 -10.69 13.41 12.15
N SER A 3 -11.10 12.52 13.08
CA SER A 3 -12.50 12.09 13.22
C SER A 3 -13.48 13.22 13.55
N PHE A 4 -13.02 14.32 14.19
CA PHE A 4 -13.85 15.51 14.46
C PHE A 4 -14.00 16.43 13.25
N PHE A 5 -13.24 16.19 12.18
CA PHE A 5 -13.20 17.01 10.96
C PHE A 5 -13.59 16.20 9.72
N SER A 6 -14.36 15.12 9.88
CA SER A 6 -14.81 14.25 8.78
C SER A 6 -13.66 13.67 7.93
N ALA A 7 -12.47 13.47 8.51
CA ALA A 7 -11.33 12.90 7.80
C ALA A 7 -11.47 11.37 7.66
N TYR A 8 -11.07 10.85 6.51
CA TYR A 8 -10.91 9.41 6.31
C TYR A 8 -9.73 8.86 7.14
N PRO A 9 -9.80 7.60 7.58
CA PRO A 9 -8.66 6.93 8.19
C PRO A 9 -7.49 6.93 7.19
N SER A 10 -6.32 7.36 7.65
CA SER A 10 -5.11 7.46 6.83
C SER A 10 -3.99 6.66 7.47
N SER A 11 -3.13 6.08 6.63
CA SER A 11 -1.89 5.40 7.01
C SER A 11 -0.68 6.09 6.37
N GLY A 12 0.52 5.56 6.65
CA GLY A 12 1.74 6.01 5.97
C GLY A 12 1.74 5.63 4.48
N SER A 13 2.36 6.46 3.64
CA SER A 13 2.47 6.21 2.19
C SER A 13 3.93 6.02 1.78
N PHE A 14 4.28 4.81 1.34
CA PHE A 14 5.64 4.49 0.89
C PHE A 14 6.09 5.37 -0.29
N ASN A 15 5.20 5.61 -1.26
CA ASN A 15 5.52 6.41 -2.44
C ASN A 15 5.84 7.88 -2.07
N ARG A 16 5.05 8.48 -1.16
CA ARG A 16 5.30 9.85 -0.68
C ARG A 16 6.60 9.92 0.13
N THR A 17 6.85 8.95 1.00
CA THR A 17 8.08 8.89 1.80
C THR A 17 9.33 8.75 0.91
N GLY A 18 9.28 7.92 -0.14
CA GLY A 18 10.39 7.76 -1.08
C GLY A 18 10.74 9.05 -1.82
N VAL A 19 9.74 9.77 -2.35
CA VAL A 19 9.94 11.08 -2.99
C VAL A 19 10.46 12.11 -1.99
N ASN A 20 9.91 12.12 -0.77
CA ASN A 20 10.33 13.05 0.27
C ASN A 20 11.79 12.83 0.69
N LEU A 21 12.21 11.56 0.79
CA LEU A 21 13.60 11.20 1.08
C LEU A 21 14.53 11.61 -0.07
N ALA A 22 14.12 11.39 -1.32
CA ALA A 22 14.88 11.82 -2.50
C ALA A 22 15.00 13.36 -2.59
N ALA A 23 14.01 14.09 -2.08
CA ALA A 23 14.06 15.55 -1.94
C ALA A 23 14.92 16.04 -0.76
N GLY A 24 15.58 15.13 -0.02
CA GLY A 24 16.49 15.46 1.08
C GLY A 24 15.79 15.75 2.42
N ALA A 25 14.51 15.39 2.57
CA ALA A 25 13.80 15.61 3.83
C ALA A 25 14.38 14.76 4.96
N LYS A 26 14.69 15.39 6.09
CA LYS A 26 15.27 14.75 7.28
C LYS A 26 14.38 14.84 8.53
N THR A 27 13.36 15.69 8.49
CA THR A 27 12.50 15.99 9.64
C THR A 27 11.02 15.93 9.23
N PRO A 28 10.09 15.73 10.19
CA PRO A 28 8.65 15.75 9.90
C PRO A 28 8.15 17.10 9.38
N LEU A 29 8.98 18.15 9.43
CA LEU A 29 8.66 19.48 8.91
C LEU A 29 8.27 19.44 7.43
N SER A 30 8.85 18.53 6.64
CA SER A 30 8.46 18.37 5.23
C SER A 30 6.99 17.95 5.06
N ALA A 31 6.49 17.06 5.92
CA ALA A 31 5.09 16.65 5.88
C ALA A 31 4.15 17.79 6.30
N ILE A 32 4.56 18.61 7.28
CA ILE A 32 3.82 19.80 7.70
C ILE A 32 3.76 20.83 6.57
N SER A 33 4.89 21.09 5.89
CA SER A 33 4.93 21.98 4.73
C SER A 33 4.05 21.45 3.60
N ALA A 34 4.10 20.15 3.30
CA ALA A 34 3.24 19.54 2.28
C ALA A 34 1.74 19.68 2.62
N ALA A 35 1.35 19.50 3.89
CA ALA A 35 -0.02 19.71 4.34
C ALA A 35 -0.44 21.19 4.21
N PHE A 36 0.44 22.13 4.57
CA PHE A 36 0.20 23.56 4.42
C PHE A 36 0.00 23.96 2.95
N PHE A 37 0.90 23.51 2.06
CA PHE A 37 0.75 23.73 0.61
C PHE A 37 -0.52 23.08 0.06
N LEU A 38 -0.89 21.89 0.53
CA LEU A 38 -2.14 21.23 0.12
C LEU A 38 -3.36 22.09 0.47
N VAL A 39 -3.41 22.68 1.66
CA VAL A 39 -4.50 23.59 2.06
C VAL A 39 -4.59 24.80 1.12
N ILE A 40 -3.44 25.41 0.80
CA ILE A 40 -3.38 26.53 -0.16
C ILE A 40 -3.89 26.09 -1.54
N ILE A 41 -3.39 24.97 -2.06
CA ILE A 41 -3.82 24.44 -3.37
C ILE A 41 -5.32 24.17 -3.37
N LEU A 42 -5.87 23.57 -2.31
CA LEU A 42 -7.32 23.34 -2.22
C LEU A 42 -8.12 24.64 -2.15
N ALA A 43 -7.64 25.67 -1.44
CA ALA A 43 -8.33 26.95 -1.34
C ALA A 43 -8.42 27.69 -2.70
N PHE A 44 -7.36 27.66 -3.51
CA PHE A 44 -7.28 28.43 -4.76
C PHE A 44 -7.55 27.61 -6.03
N VAL A 45 -7.15 26.33 -6.06
CA VAL A 45 -7.15 25.47 -7.28
C VAL A 45 -8.32 24.49 -7.31
N SER A 46 -9.04 24.29 -6.20
CA SER A 46 -10.27 23.47 -6.16
C SER A 46 -11.28 23.72 -7.31
N PRO A 47 -11.60 24.97 -7.72
CA PRO A 47 -12.52 25.18 -8.85
C PRO A 47 -11.98 24.63 -10.17
N LEU A 48 -10.67 24.63 -10.38
CA LEU A 48 -10.05 24.05 -11.58
C LEU A 48 -10.05 22.52 -11.53
N ALA A 49 -9.99 21.91 -10.35
CA ALA A 49 -9.98 20.46 -10.19
C ALA A 49 -11.21 19.77 -10.80
N LYS A 50 -12.34 20.49 -10.93
CA LYS A 50 -13.56 19.99 -11.61
C LYS A 50 -13.37 19.71 -13.10
N HIS A 51 -12.35 20.30 -13.72
CA HIS A 51 -12.05 20.11 -15.15
C HIS A 51 -11.09 18.95 -15.39
N ILE A 52 -10.61 18.27 -14.35
CA ILE A 52 -9.70 17.13 -14.51
C ILE A 52 -10.50 15.96 -15.09
N PRO A 53 -10.19 15.48 -16.30
CA PRO A 53 -10.88 14.34 -16.89
C PRO A 53 -10.62 13.08 -16.07
N TYR A 54 -11.64 12.23 -15.92
CA TYR A 54 -11.51 10.96 -15.20
C TYR A 54 -10.40 10.06 -15.75
N VAL A 55 -10.13 10.15 -17.06
CA VAL A 55 -9.04 9.40 -17.71
C VAL A 55 -7.68 9.71 -17.09
N VAL A 56 -7.41 10.98 -16.76
CA VAL A 56 -6.14 11.40 -16.15
C VAL A 56 -5.98 10.79 -14.76
N ILE A 57 -7.07 10.79 -13.97
CA ILE A 57 -7.09 10.21 -12.62
C ILE A 57 -6.89 8.69 -12.70
N ALA A 58 -7.61 8.01 -13.60
CA ALA A 58 -7.49 6.57 -13.81
C ALA A 58 -6.06 6.17 -14.23
N SER A 59 -5.47 6.87 -15.19
CA SER A 59 -4.08 6.62 -15.62
C SER A 59 -3.08 6.83 -14.49
N LEU A 60 -3.26 7.88 -13.68
CA LEU A 60 -2.41 8.12 -12.51
C LEU A 60 -2.52 6.98 -11.49
N LEU A 61 -3.74 6.53 -11.17
CA LEU A 61 -3.97 5.44 -10.23
C LEU A 61 -3.35 4.12 -10.73
N LEU A 62 -3.50 3.80 -12.01
CA LEU A 62 -2.87 2.62 -12.62
C LEU A 62 -1.34 2.69 -12.56
N LEU A 63 -0.76 3.86 -12.85
CA LEU A 63 0.69 4.05 -12.75
C LEU A 63 1.20 3.88 -11.31
N VAL A 64 0.48 4.41 -10.32
CA VAL A 64 0.82 4.23 -8.91
C VAL A 64 0.68 2.76 -8.50
N ALA A 65 -0.41 2.09 -8.88
CA ALA A 65 -0.61 0.67 -8.60
C ALA A 65 0.50 -0.19 -9.22
N TRP A 66 0.87 0.09 -10.47
CA TRP A 66 1.95 -0.61 -11.16
C TRP A 66 3.30 -0.45 -10.44
N LYS A 67 3.59 0.75 -9.93
CA LYS A 67 4.82 1.00 -9.17
C LYS A 67 4.85 0.32 -7.79
N LEU A 68 3.72 -0.13 -7.26
CA LEU A 68 3.66 -0.86 -5.99
C LEU A 68 3.93 -2.37 -6.15
N ILE A 69 3.87 -2.90 -7.38
CA ILE A 69 4.13 -4.31 -7.64
C ILE A 69 5.64 -4.56 -7.65
N ASP A 70 6.14 -5.29 -6.65
CA ASP A 70 7.52 -5.75 -6.60
C ASP A 70 7.64 -7.20 -7.10
N ILE A 71 7.99 -7.35 -8.37
CA ILE A 71 8.18 -8.65 -9.02
C ILE A 71 9.32 -9.44 -8.37
N LYS A 72 10.36 -8.78 -7.84
CA LYS A 72 11.47 -9.46 -7.18
C LYS A 72 11.02 -10.07 -5.87
N GLN A 73 10.24 -9.33 -5.08
CA GLN A 73 9.67 -9.85 -3.85
C GLN A 73 8.71 -11.01 -4.13
N ILE A 74 7.83 -10.90 -5.13
CA ILE A 74 6.91 -11.99 -5.51
C ILE A 74 7.71 -13.25 -5.86
N ARG A 75 8.75 -13.12 -6.68
CA ARG A 75 9.63 -14.25 -7.02
C ARG A 75 10.32 -14.84 -5.79
N HIS A 76 10.79 -14.00 -4.88
CA HIS A 76 11.40 -14.42 -3.63
C HIS A 76 10.43 -15.24 -2.76
N GLU A 77 9.16 -14.84 -2.66
CA GLU A 77 8.13 -15.62 -1.95
C GLU A 77 7.92 -17.01 -2.55
N PHE A 78 8.01 -17.16 -3.88
CA PHE A 78 7.96 -18.48 -4.52
C PHE A 78 9.20 -19.33 -4.18
N GLU A 79 10.38 -18.71 -4.10
CA GLU A 79 11.64 -19.38 -3.73
C GLU A 79 11.66 -19.80 -2.25
N LEU A 80 11.01 -19.04 -1.36
CA LEU A 80 10.82 -19.39 0.07
C LEU A 80 9.91 -20.62 0.27
N GLY A 81 9.10 -20.96 -0.72
CA GLY A 81 8.28 -22.17 -0.76
C GLY A 81 6.83 -21.97 -0.33
N LYS A 82 6.09 -23.08 -0.24
CA LYS A 82 4.61 -23.11 -0.08
C LYS A 82 4.10 -22.35 1.15
N GLY A 83 4.92 -22.19 2.18
CA GLY A 83 4.55 -21.46 3.39
C GLY A 83 4.43 -19.96 3.20
N ALA A 84 5.04 -19.43 2.14
CA ALA A 84 5.18 -17.99 1.89
C ALA A 84 4.33 -17.53 0.70
N TRP A 85 4.39 -18.24 -0.43
CA TRP A 85 3.61 -17.85 -1.62
C TRP A 85 2.10 -18.20 -1.54
N ILE A 86 1.68 -19.26 -0.83
CA ILE A 86 0.26 -19.62 -0.73
C ILE A 86 -0.54 -18.52 -0.02
N PRO A 87 -0.15 -18.04 1.18
CA PRO A 87 -0.83 -16.93 1.83
C PRO A 87 -0.83 -15.66 0.98
N MET A 88 0.26 -15.39 0.25
CA MET A 88 0.35 -14.24 -0.66
C MET A 88 -0.72 -14.32 -1.76
N ILE A 89 -0.85 -15.45 -2.46
CA ILE A 89 -1.84 -15.62 -3.53
C ILE A 89 -3.27 -15.60 -2.98
N VAL A 90 -3.51 -16.26 -1.84
CA VAL A 90 -4.83 -16.24 -1.18
C VAL A 90 -5.22 -14.81 -0.81
N THR A 91 -4.29 -14.03 -0.25
CA THR A 91 -4.55 -12.61 0.07
C THR A 91 -4.80 -11.81 -1.21
N ALA A 92 -3.97 -11.99 -2.25
CA ALA A 92 -4.09 -11.24 -3.50
C ALA A 92 -5.41 -11.49 -4.24
N ILE A 93 -5.88 -12.74 -4.27
CA ILE A 93 -7.19 -13.08 -4.86
C ILE A 93 -8.32 -12.60 -3.94
N GLY A 94 -8.15 -12.72 -2.62
CA GLY A 94 -9.12 -12.28 -1.64
C GLY A 94 -9.40 -10.77 -1.74
N THR A 95 -8.37 -9.93 -1.84
CA THR A 95 -8.55 -8.47 -1.88
C THR A 95 -9.29 -7.97 -3.13
N VAL A 96 -9.34 -8.77 -4.20
CA VAL A 96 -10.07 -8.46 -5.44
C VAL A 96 -11.51 -8.98 -5.40
N THR A 97 -11.76 -10.10 -4.71
CA THR A 97 -13.05 -10.81 -4.79
C THR A 97 -13.98 -10.56 -3.60
N ILE A 98 -13.42 -10.28 -2.41
CA ILE A 98 -14.18 -10.09 -1.17
C ILE A 98 -13.76 -8.78 -0.49
N ALA A 99 -14.49 -8.41 0.56
CA ALA A 99 -14.15 -7.22 1.34
C ALA A 99 -12.75 -7.33 1.97
N LEU A 100 -12.04 -6.20 2.02
CA LEU A 100 -10.62 -6.12 2.38
C LEU A 100 -10.34 -6.71 3.77
N GLU A 101 -11.27 -6.53 4.72
CA GLU A 101 -11.09 -7.03 6.09
C GLU A 101 -11.05 -8.56 6.11
N TRP A 102 -11.96 -9.21 5.38
CA TRP A 102 -12.02 -10.67 5.27
C TRP A 102 -10.84 -11.23 4.49
N ALA A 103 -10.39 -10.56 3.43
CA ALA A 103 -9.21 -10.97 2.67
C ALA A 103 -7.96 -11.01 3.55
N ILE A 104 -7.75 -9.98 4.38
CA ILE A 104 -6.62 -9.91 5.31
C ILE A 104 -6.71 -11.02 6.36
N LEU A 105 -7.88 -11.24 6.96
CA LEU A 105 -8.07 -12.28 7.97
C LEU A 105 -7.79 -13.69 7.42
N ILE A 106 -8.31 -13.99 6.22
CA ILE A 106 -8.06 -15.28 5.55
C ILE A 106 -6.58 -15.42 5.19
N GLY A 107 -5.92 -14.35 4.73
CA GLY A 107 -4.49 -14.33 4.47
C GLY A 107 -3.65 -14.67 5.70
N ILE A 108 -3.93 -14.03 6.83
CA ILE A 108 -3.24 -14.28 8.11
C ILE A 108 -3.48 -15.73 8.58
N PHE A 109 -4.73 -16.19 8.54
CA PHE A 109 -5.08 -17.55 8.94
C PHE A 109 -4.34 -18.59 8.09
N THR A 110 -4.32 -18.38 6.77
CA THR A 110 -3.59 -19.24 5.82
C THR A 110 -2.09 -19.23 6.08
N SER A 111 -1.51 -18.06 6.39
CA SER A 111 -0.08 -17.92 6.73
C SER A 111 0.30 -18.73 7.96
N ILE A 112 -0.48 -18.63 9.04
CA ILE A 112 -0.24 -19.38 10.27
C ILE A 112 -0.44 -20.88 10.04
N LEU A 113 -1.51 -21.27 9.36
CA LEU A 113 -1.80 -22.67 9.06
C LEU A 113 -0.69 -23.31 8.23
N MET A 114 -0.28 -22.66 7.13
CA MET A 114 0.78 -23.17 6.27
C MET A 114 2.12 -23.23 7.00
N ARG A 115 2.48 -22.20 7.77
CA ARG A 115 3.72 -22.20 8.56
C ARG A 115 3.73 -23.29 9.64
N LYS A 116 2.58 -23.61 10.23
CA LYS A 116 2.44 -24.70 11.22
C LYS A 116 2.53 -26.09 10.57
N ILE A 117 1.88 -26.30 9.43
CA ILE A 117 1.93 -27.57 8.67
C ILE A 117 3.35 -27.82 8.13
N LEU A 118 3.97 -26.78 7.57
CA LEU A 118 5.30 -26.86 6.96
C LEU A 118 6.44 -26.71 7.97
N GLY A 119 6.13 -26.33 9.23
CA GLY A 119 7.07 -26.12 10.33
C GLY A 119 7.85 -27.37 10.78
N HIS A 120 7.58 -28.54 10.19
CA HIS A 120 8.44 -29.73 10.30
C HIS A 120 9.62 -29.73 9.31
N SER A 121 9.67 -28.82 8.34
CA SER A 121 10.74 -28.73 7.35
C SER A 121 11.55 -27.46 7.55
N LYS A 122 12.47 -27.49 8.52
CA LYS A 122 13.53 -26.50 8.66
C LYS A 122 14.29 -26.36 7.34
N LYS A 123 14.29 -25.17 6.74
CA LYS A 123 15.49 -24.66 6.09
C LYS A 123 15.77 -23.25 6.60
N PRO A 124 16.95 -23.01 7.19
CA PRO A 124 17.32 -21.69 7.66
C PRO A 124 17.45 -20.77 6.45
N VAL A 125 16.82 -19.60 6.54
CA VAL A 125 17.03 -18.48 5.62
C VAL A 125 18.50 -18.06 5.78
N LYS A 126 19.29 -18.16 4.70
CA LYS A 126 20.63 -17.57 4.60
C LYS A 126 20.51 -16.15 4.09
#